data_AF-A0A7X6USA4-F1
#
_entry.id   AF-A0A7X6USA4-F1
#
_cell.length_a   1.000
_cell.length_b   1.000
_cell.length_c   1.000
_cell.angle_alpha   90.00
_cell.angle_beta   90.00
_cell.angle_gamma   90.00
#
_symmetry.space_group_name_H-M   'P 1'
#
loop_
_entity.id
_entity.type
_entity.pdbx_description
1 polymer ?
#
loop_
_entity_poly.entity_id
_entity_poly.type
_entity_poly.pdbx_seq_one_letter_code
_entity_poly.pdbx_strand_id
1 'polypeptide(L)'
;LKALAEELVRGGYLARVHIGLDYFDASINRVAAWVIGTRAVLKALLMALLEPSAQLRKLENAGDYTARLALLEEIKTLPVGAVWDAYCQRQDVPLGEQWLAEIKAYESRVLSQRV
;
A
#
# COMPACT_ATOMS: atom_id res chain seq x y z
N LEU A 1 -0.93 3.17 -8.44
CA LEU A 1 -0.08 2.76 -7.30
C LEU A 1 0.39 1.31 -7.42
N LYS A 2 -0.51 0.32 -7.46
CA LYS A 2 -0.15 -1.12 -7.51
C LYS A 2 0.91 -1.47 -8.58
N ALA A 3 0.65 -1.13 -9.85
CA ALA A 3 1.58 -1.43 -10.94
C ALA A 3 2.97 -0.78 -10.76
N LEU A 4 3.04 0.45 -10.23
CA LEU A 4 4.33 1.10 -9.94
C LEU A 4 5.10 0.33 -8.86
N ALA A 5 4.44 -0.06 -7.78
CA ALA A 5 5.06 -0.84 -6.72
C ALA A 5 5.55 -2.20 -7.22
N GLU A 6 4.77 -2.87 -8.07
CA GLU A 6 5.17 -4.13 -8.73
C GLU A 6 6.44 -3.96 -9.54
N GLU A 7 6.55 -2.93 -10.38
CA GLU A 7 7.77 -2.69 -11.17
C GLU A 7 9.00 -2.42 -10.29
N LEU A 8 8.83 -1.66 -9.21
CA LEU A 8 9.90 -1.38 -8.27
C LEU A 8 10.42 -2.64 -7.57
N VAL A 9 9.50 -3.52 -7.15
CA VAL A 9 9.86 -4.75 -6.43
C VAL A 9 10.40 -5.81 -7.39
N ARG A 10 9.70 -6.09 -8.50
CA ARG A 10 10.11 -7.09 -9.52
C ARG A 10 11.47 -6.77 -10.12
N GLY A 11 11.77 -5.48 -10.28
CA GLY A 11 13.03 -4.98 -10.81
C GLY A 11 14.15 -4.84 -9.78
N GLY A 12 13.87 -5.00 -8.48
CA GLY A 12 14.87 -4.81 -7.42
C GLY A 12 15.33 -3.35 -7.29
N TYR A 13 14.45 -2.38 -7.59
CA TYR A 13 14.80 -0.96 -7.69
C TYR A 13 14.61 -0.18 -6.40
N LEU A 14 14.14 -0.81 -5.31
CA LEU A 14 13.85 -0.14 -4.03
C LEU A 14 15.05 0.64 -3.46
N ALA A 15 16.28 0.19 -3.71
CA ALA A 15 17.48 0.87 -3.19
C ALA A 15 17.88 2.13 -3.99
N ARG A 16 17.35 2.32 -5.20
CA ARG A 16 17.74 3.41 -6.12
C ARG A 16 16.61 4.35 -6.50
N VAL A 17 15.36 4.01 -6.18
CA VAL A 17 14.19 4.83 -6.49
C VAL A 17 13.71 5.53 -5.23
N HIS A 18 13.58 6.85 -5.31
CA HIS A 18 12.95 7.66 -4.28
C HIS A 18 11.45 7.74 -4.53
N ILE A 19 10.65 7.37 -3.52
CA ILE A 19 9.19 7.37 -3.60
C ILE A 19 8.67 8.63 -2.93
N GLY A 20 8.09 9.53 -3.73
CA GLY A 20 7.43 10.75 -3.27
C GLY A 20 5.93 10.69 -3.46
N LEU A 21 5.21 11.43 -2.63
CA LEU A 21 3.78 11.71 -2.81
C LEU A 21 3.63 13.17 -3.26
N ASP A 22 2.92 13.36 -4.37
CA ASP A 22 2.61 14.69 -4.90
C ASP A 22 1.11 14.77 -5.16
N TYR A 23 0.38 15.28 -4.16
CA TYR A 23 -1.03 15.61 -4.26
C TYR A 23 -1.39 16.66 -3.21
N PHE A 24 -2.46 17.40 -3.50
CA PHE A 24 -3.06 18.33 -2.57
C PHE A 24 -4.57 18.29 -2.74
N ASP A 25 -5.27 17.90 -1.68
CA ASP A 25 -6.73 17.94 -1.61
C ASP A 25 -7.15 18.85 -0.45
N ALA A 26 -7.71 20.01 -0.81
CA ALA A 26 -8.21 20.99 0.16
C ALA A 26 -9.67 20.74 0.57
N SER A 27 -10.35 19.78 -0.04
CA SER A 27 -11.77 19.47 0.23
C SER A 27 -11.97 18.51 1.40
N ILE A 28 -10.89 17.85 1.87
CA ILE A 28 -10.91 16.89 2.99
C ILE A 28 -9.91 17.26 4.08
N ASN A 29 -9.98 16.56 5.22
CA ASN A 29 -9.00 16.69 6.30
C ASN A 29 -7.58 16.36 5.79
N ARG A 30 -6.67 17.34 5.83
CA ARG A 30 -5.32 17.22 5.25
C ARG A 30 -4.45 16.16 5.96
N VAL A 31 -4.68 15.90 7.25
CA VAL A 31 -3.99 14.81 7.98
C VAL A 31 -4.49 13.47 7.45
N ALA A 32 -5.81 13.34 7.23
CA ALA A 32 -6.37 12.13 6.63
C ALA A 32 -5.85 11.91 5.20
N ALA A 33 -5.75 12.96 4.39
CA ALA A 33 -5.19 12.89 3.04
C ALA A 33 -3.77 12.27 3.04
N TRP A 34 -2.89 12.71 3.95
CA TRP A 34 -1.54 12.15 4.10
C TRP A 34 -1.54 10.70 4.58
N VAL A 35 -2.35 10.38 5.60
CA VAL A 35 -2.43 9.02 6.15
C VAL A 35 -2.94 8.04 5.09
N ILE A 36 -3.97 8.42 4.33
CA ILE A 36 -4.54 7.60 3.25
C ILE A 36 -3.50 7.35 2.17
N GLY A 37 -2.90 8.40 1.59
CA GLY A 37 -1.98 8.23 0.46
C GLY A 37 -0.71 7.49 0.84
N THR A 38 -0.13 7.78 2.01
CA THR A 38 1.08 7.08 2.49
C THR A 38 0.79 5.61 2.77
N ARG A 39 -0.31 5.29 3.47
CA ARG A 39 -0.70 3.88 3.70
C ARG A 39 -1.04 3.17 2.40
N ALA A 40 -1.60 3.85 1.40
CA ALA A 40 -1.89 3.26 0.09
C ALA A 40 -0.61 2.89 -0.68
N VAL A 41 0.43 3.72 -0.64
CA VAL A 41 1.75 3.39 -1.20
C VAL A 41 2.38 2.20 -0.48
N LEU A 42 2.40 2.22 0.87
CA LEU A 42 2.96 1.13 1.66
C LEU A 42 2.22 -0.19 1.43
N LYS A 43 0.88 -0.17 1.33
CA LYS A 43 0.08 -1.35 0.98
C LYS A 43 0.41 -1.87 -0.42
N ALA A 44 0.58 -0.99 -1.41
CA ALA A 44 0.95 -1.39 -2.76
C ALA A 44 2.35 -2.04 -2.78
N LEU A 45 3.32 -1.50 -2.05
CA LEU A 45 4.65 -2.10 -1.88
C LEU A 45 4.57 -3.45 -1.19
N LEU A 46 3.78 -3.57 -0.12
CA LEU A 46 3.57 -4.84 0.57
C LEU A 46 2.98 -5.91 -0.36
N MET A 47 1.94 -5.57 -1.12
CA MET A 47 1.34 -6.48 -2.10
C MET A 47 2.36 -6.96 -3.14
N ALA A 48 3.22 -6.05 -3.62
CA ALA A 48 4.27 -6.39 -4.57
C ALA A 48 5.37 -7.27 -3.94
N LEU A 49 5.73 -7.04 -2.68
CA LEU A 49 6.69 -7.86 -1.93
C LEU A 49 6.19 -9.28 -1.62
N LEU A 50 4.86 -9.45 -1.52
CA LEU A 50 4.22 -10.75 -1.30
C LEU A 50 3.97 -11.52 -2.60
N GLU A 51 4.20 -10.92 -3.76
CA GLU A 51 4.01 -11.57 -5.04
C GLU A 51 5.09 -12.65 -5.29
N PRO A 52 4.72 -13.85 -5.78
CA PRO A 52 5.68 -14.87 -6.21
C PRO A 52 6.30 -14.52 -7.58
N SER A 53 6.99 -13.37 -7.68
CA SER A 53 7.49 -12.84 -8.96
C SER A 53 8.45 -13.80 -9.68
N ALA A 54 9.21 -14.62 -8.94
CA ALA A 54 10.06 -15.66 -9.53
C ALA A 54 9.25 -16.75 -10.26
N GLN A 55 8.12 -17.17 -9.68
CA GLN A 55 7.22 -18.14 -10.31
C GLN A 55 6.52 -17.52 -11.52
N LEU A 56 6.03 -16.29 -11.41
CA LEU A 56 5.42 -15.56 -12.53
C LEU A 56 6.37 -15.41 -13.71
N ARG A 57 7.64 -15.03 -13.45
CA ARG A 57 8.68 -14.94 -14.49
C ARG A 57 8.97 -16.30 -15.14
N LYS A 58 8.96 -17.39 -14.36
CA LYS A 58 9.13 -18.74 -14.90
C LYS A 58 8.00 -19.13 -15.84
N LEU A 59 6.74 -18.86 -15.46
CA LEU A 59 5.56 -19.12 -16.29
C LEU A 59 5.58 -18.29 -17.57
N GLU A 60 5.94 -17.01 -17.46
CA GLU A 60 6.11 -16.10 -18.60
C GLU A 60 7.17 -16.60 -19.59
N ASN A 61 8.36 -16.96 -19.11
CA ASN A 61 9.44 -17.48 -19.95
C ASN A 61 9.09 -18.83 -20.61
N ALA A 62 8.20 -19.61 -20.01
CA ALA A 62 7.70 -20.87 -20.56
C ALA A 62 6.55 -20.67 -21.57
N GLY A 63 6.05 -19.45 -21.75
CA GLY A 63 4.89 -19.16 -22.59
C GLY A 63 3.55 -19.60 -22.00
N ASP A 64 3.51 -20.00 -20.72
CA ASP A 64 2.28 -20.41 -20.03
C ASP A 64 1.53 -19.18 -19.51
N TYR A 65 0.96 -18.43 -20.44
CA TYR A 65 0.23 -17.19 -20.13
C TYR A 65 -1.08 -17.45 -19.40
N THR A 66 -1.66 -18.65 -19.55
CA THR A 66 -2.87 -19.07 -18.84
C THR A 66 -2.59 -19.18 -17.36
N ALA A 67 -1.58 -19.95 -16.96
CA ALA A 67 -1.21 -20.08 -15.55
C ALA A 67 -0.69 -18.76 -14.98
N ARG A 68 0.07 -17.98 -15.76
CA ARG A 68 0.53 -16.64 -15.35
C ARG A 68 -0.66 -15.74 -14.99
N LEU A 69 -1.67 -15.67 -15.85
CA LEU A 69 -2.85 -14.85 -15.61
C LEU A 69 -3.68 -15.38 -14.44
N ALA A 70 -3.91 -16.69 -14.37
CA ALA A 70 -4.63 -17.30 -13.25
C ALA A 70 -3.97 -16.96 -11.90
N LEU A 71 -2.64 -17.11 -11.81
CA LEU A 71 -1.92 -16.79 -10.58
C LEU A 71 -2.01 -15.30 -10.22
N LEU A 72 -1.90 -14.40 -11.21
CA LEU A 72 -2.07 -12.95 -11.00
C LEU A 72 -3.46 -12.58 -10.45
N GLU A 73 -4.50 -13.30 -10.87
CA GLU A 73 -5.86 -13.11 -10.36
C GLU A 73 -6.01 -13.66 -8.93
N GLU A 74 -5.53 -14.88 -8.67
CA GLU A 74 -5.58 -15.50 -7.33
C GLU A 74 -4.86 -14.68 -6.26
N ILE A 75 -3.75 -14.02 -6.61
CA ILE A 75 -3.01 -13.15 -5.68
C ILE A 75 -3.87 -11.99 -5.17
N LYS A 76 -4.88 -11.53 -5.92
CA LYS A 76 -5.73 -10.39 -5.52
C LYS A 76 -6.62 -10.68 -4.32
N THR A 77 -6.94 -11.95 -4.08
CA THR A 77 -7.84 -12.39 -3.00
C THR A 77 -7.10 -13.01 -1.81
N LEU A 78 -5.76 -13.12 -1.89
CA LEU A 78 -4.94 -13.54 -0.76
C LEU A 78 -5.13 -12.61 0.45
N PRO A 79 -4.92 -13.12 1.69
CA PRO A 79 -5.19 -12.39 2.93
C PRO A 79 -4.11 -11.33 3.24
N VAL A 80 -3.85 -10.41 2.30
CA VAL A 80 -2.88 -9.31 2.46
C VAL A 80 -3.25 -8.41 3.65
N GLY A 81 -4.53 -8.29 3.97
CA GLY A 81 -5.01 -7.55 5.14
C GLY A 81 -4.37 -8.03 6.46
N ALA A 82 -4.24 -9.34 6.64
CA ALA A 82 -3.62 -9.91 7.85
C ALA A 82 -2.13 -9.55 7.95
N VAL A 83 -1.41 -9.56 6.82
CA VAL A 83 0.01 -9.15 6.78
C VAL A 83 0.15 -7.65 7.02
N TRP A 84 -0.75 -6.84 6.47
CA TRP A 84 -0.80 -5.40 6.68
C TRP A 84 -1.06 -5.03 8.15
N ASP A 85 -1.99 -5.72 8.80
CA ASP A 85 -2.29 -5.50 10.21
C ASP A 85 -1.12 -5.90 11.11
N ALA A 86 -0.47 -7.03 10.82
CA ALA A 86 0.76 -7.41 11.52
C ALA A 86 1.89 -6.39 11.33
N TYR A 87 2.03 -5.79 10.13
CA TYR A 87 2.97 -4.70 9.90
C TYR A 87 2.62 -3.47 10.74
N CYS A 88 1.36 -3.03 10.74
CA CYS A 88 0.91 -1.88 11.53
C CYS A 88 1.14 -2.10 13.03
N GLN A 89 0.84 -3.30 13.54
CA GLN A 89 1.08 -3.66 14.94
C GLN A 89 2.56 -3.58 15.31
N ARG A 90 3.46 -4.06 14.45
CA ARG A 90 4.92 -3.99 14.67
C ARG A 90 5.47 -2.56 14.61
N GLN A 91 4.77 -1.66 13.90
CA GLN A 91 5.14 -0.25 13.80
C GLN A 91 4.46 0.62 14.86
N ASP A 92 3.70 0.03 15.79
CA ASP A 92 2.95 0.75 16.83
C ASP A 92 2.01 1.83 16.25
N VAL A 93 1.32 1.50 15.15
CA VAL A 93 0.34 2.39 14.50
C VAL A 93 -1.05 1.74 14.43
N PRO A 94 -2.14 2.53 14.39
CA PRO A 94 -3.49 1.99 14.41
C PRO A 94 -3.80 1.01 13.27
N LEU A 95 -4.54 -0.05 13.61
CA LEU A 95 -4.98 -1.09 12.68
C LEU A 95 -6.20 -0.64 11.89
N GLY A 96 -6.38 -1.19 10.68
CA GLY A 96 -7.56 -0.94 9.87
C GLY A 96 -7.90 0.55 9.72
N GLU A 97 -9.11 0.92 10.17
CA GLU A 97 -9.67 2.28 10.17
C GLU A 97 -9.55 3.02 11.51
N GLN A 98 -8.92 2.41 12.53
CA GLN A 98 -8.82 2.99 13.88
C GLN A 98 -8.12 4.36 13.88
N TRP A 99 -7.21 4.61 12.93
CA TRP A 99 -6.53 5.90 12.75
C TRP A 99 -7.52 7.06 12.48
N LEU A 100 -8.72 6.76 11.97
CA LEU A 100 -9.74 7.79 11.71
C LEU A 100 -10.27 8.40 13.00
N ALA A 101 -10.41 7.60 14.06
CA ALA A 101 -10.85 8.08 15.37
C ALA A 101 -9.83 9.07 15.95
N GLU A 102 -8.53 8.76 15.84
CA GLU A 102 -7.44 9.66 16.25
C GLU A 102 -7.48 10.99 15.51
N ILE A 103 -7.69 10.96 14.19
CA ILE A 103 -7.78 12.18 13.38
C ILE A 103 -9.02 13.01 13.78
N LYS A 104 -10.17 12.39 14.00
CA LYS A 104 -11.38 13.10 14.46
C LYS A 104 -11.16 13.74 15.84
N ALA A 105 -10.49 13.03 16.75
CA ALA A 105 -10.14 13.57 18.06
C ALA A 105 -9.13 14.73 17.94
N TYR A 106 -8.17 14.66 17.03
CA TYR A 106 -7.23 15.75 16.75
C TYR A 106 -7.92 16.96 16.10
N GLU A 107 -8.85 16.70 15.18
CA GLU A 107 -9.63 17.73 14.51
C GLU A 107 -10.46 18.55 15.51
N SER A 108 -11.18 17.86 16.40
CA SER A 108 -11.98 18.51 17.44
C SER A 108 -11.13 19.30 18.45
N ARG A 109 -9.97 18.76 18.88
CA ARG A 109 -9.14 19.38 19.92
C ARG A 109 -8.22 20.49 19.40
N VAL A 110 -7.78 20.41 18.15
CA VAL A 110 -6.69 21.26 17.63
C VAL A 110 -7.11 21.99 16.36
N LEU A 111 -7.58 21.28 15.33
CA LEU A 111 -7.82 21.92 14.03
C LEU A 111 -9.00 22.89 14.07
N SER A 112 -10.05 22.56 14.84
CA SER A 112 -11.24 23.40 15.03
C SER A 112 -10.96 24.74 15.72
N GLN A 113 -9.81 24.84 16.42
CA GLN A 113 -9.41 26.02 17.18
C GLN A 113 -8.56 27.00 16.35
N ARG A 114 -8.27 26.66 15.08
CA ARG A 114 -7.47 27.50 14.19
C ARG A 114 -8.38 28.54 13.52
N VAL A 115 -7.94 29.80 13.54
CA VAL A 115 -8.56 30.95 12.85
C VAL A 115 -8.05 31.04 11.43
#